data_AF-A0A9E5ZCL9-F1
#
_entry.id   AF-A0A9E5ZCL9-F1
#
_cell.length_a   1.000
_cell.length_b   1.000
_cell.length_c   1.000
_cell.angle_alpha   90.00
_cell.angle_beta   90.00
_cell.angle_gamma   90.00
#
_symmetry.space_group_name_H-M   'P 1'
#
loop_
_entity.id
_entity.type
_entity.pdbx_description
1 polymer ?
#
loop_
_entity_poly.entity_id
_entity_poly.type
_entity_poly.pdbx_seq_one_letter_code
_entity_poly.pdbx_strand_id
1 'polypeptide(L)'
;MLLILIDDAGWGDYGFHGNELVQTPVLDLLARQSVEIERFYVSPVCAPTRASILTGRNHLNTGTTWVTHRKEVMRSEEHTIAEILKDEGYRTGLFGKWHNGRQYPNDPNGQGFDRFYGFKEGHLNNYFDASLSYNQENISSVGYVPDLITDSAIAFMNEASAPFFAMITFNTPHSPFQVPDAYFEKYQEMGLSDKNACIYGMMENVDDNIGKLLQTLEEHDQSKETIVMFLSDNGPNGSDRYNGVLKGQKGQVDEGGVRSAFLLRYPAGDWSSKRISKNTFGAHIDILPTILELTGISIPEDVDGRSMVSMIKGAVDDDRFFYTHQYSGKFDTIPGAIRSQQYLLTVTLTDTALYDLYQDEAQQEDLSSENPELVNEYLNKYEDWFIKTTSKGIDPELIQTGHEGIPMIDFPVQEANQILKARYKGGFGWANDYLVDWEDESLVSWNFMSTQSQKYQLEVFLSCSDSQGLLSLVIDGFPYSTHINLAIPKRLIVSPDRVVRGEVYEFKWRSVLLGAIEIPSGNHRMYLKSSGLNEVELKSVRLSLIAAP
;
A
#
# COMPACT_ATOMS: atom_id res chain seq x y z
N MET A 1 -6.74 -18.12 8.89
CA MET A 1 -7.36 -16.97 8.21
C MET A 1 -6.48 -16.51 7.07
N LEU A 2 -7.09 -16.20 5.93
CA LEU A 2 -6.43 -15.76 4.72
C LEU A 2 -7.06 -14.45 4.25
N LEU A 3 -6.31 -13.36 4.25
CA LEU A 3 -6.73 -12.07 3.70
C LEU A 3 -5.91 -11.76 2.46
N ILE A 4 -6.53 -11.78 1.29
CA ILE A 4 -5.88 -11.57 0.00
C ILE A 4 -6.27 -10.18 -0.51
N LEU A 5 -5.26 -9.34 -0.71
CA LEU A 5 -5.37 -7.99 -1.24
C LEU A 5 -4.57 -7.89 -2.54
N ILE A 6 -5.17 -7.32 -3.59
CA ILE A 6 -4.48 -7.02 -4.85
C ILE A 6 -4.44 -5.52 -5.11
N ASP A 7 -3.57 -5.07 -6.02
CA ASP A 7 -3.18 -3.66 -6.15
C ASP A 7 -3.58 -3.11 -7.53
N ASP A 8 -4.45 -2.09 -7.56
CA ASP A 8 -4.97 -1.45 -8.77
C ASP A 8 -5.85 -2.32 -9.70
N ALA A 9 -6.49 -3.37 -9.18
CA ALA A 9 -7.52 -4.10 -9.94
C ALA A 9 -8.86 -3.38 -9.84
N GLY A 10 -9.43 -2.99 -10.98
CA GLY A 10 -10.72 -2.33 -11.05
C GLY A 10 -11.90 -3.29 -10.90
N TRP A 11 -13.11 -2.73 -10.80
CA TRP A 11 -14.34 -3.51 -10.72
C TRP A 11 -14.49 -4.45 -11.93
N GLY A 12 -14.09 -4.00 -13.12
CA GLY A 12 -14.19 -4.79 -14.34
C GLY A 12 -12.99 -5.71 -14.62
N ASP A 13 -12.02 -5.86 -13.72
CA ASP A 13 -10.85 -6.71 -13.98
C ASP A 13 -11.08 -8.20 -13.66
N TYR A 14 -12.34 -8.66 -13.60
CA TYR A 14 -12.72 -10.02 -13.24
C TYR A 14 -13.81 -10.63 -14.15
N GLY A 15 -13.73 -11.95 -14.37
CA GLY A 15 -14.76 -12.72 -15.08
C GLY A 15 -16.14 -12.64 -14.40
N PHE A 16 -16.19 -12.81 -13.08
CA PHE A 16 -17.43 -12.75 -12.29
C PHE A 16 -18.10 -11.36 -12.26
N HIS A 17 -17.43 -10.31 -12.72
CA HIS A 17 -18.01 -8.98 -12.93
C HIS A 17 -18.33 -8.68 -14.41
N GLY A 18 -18.34 -9.70 -15.27
CA GLY A 18 -18.81 -9.60 -16.66
C GLY A 18 -17.73 -9.26 -17.67
N ASN A 19 -16.45 -9.28 -17.29
CA ASN A 19 -15.36 -9.13 -18.26
C ASN A 19 -15.06 -10.46 -18.94
N GLU A 20 -15.53 -10.60 -20.19
CA GLU A 20 -15.33 -11.82 -21.00
C GLU A 20 -13.90 -11.97 -21.53
N LEU A 21 -13.07 -10.92 -21.46
CA LEU A 21 -11.72 -10.93 -22.00
C LEU A 21 -10.70 -11.46 -21.00
N VAL A 22 -10.83 -11.15 -19.72
CA VAL A 22 -9.92 -11.60 -18.65
C VAL A 22 -10.28 -13.02 -18.22
N GLN A 23 -9.28 -13.88 -17.99
CA GLN A 23 -9.51 -15.25 -17.54
C GLN A 23 -9.13 -15.41 -16.07
N THR A 24 -10.14 -15.46 -15.20
CA THR A 24 -9.98 -15.63 -13.75
C THR A 24 -10.84 -16.76 -13.19
N PRO A 25 -10.69 -18.02 -13.68
CA PRO A 25 -11.57 -19.13 -13.31
C PRO A 25 -11.55 -19.48 -11.81
N VAL A 26 -10.43 -19.31 -11.10
CA VAL A 26 -10.34 -19.57 -9.67
C VAL A 26 -11.13 -18.52 -8.88
N LEU A 27 -10.98 -17.25 -9.21
CA LEU A 27 -11.73 -16.15 -8.61
C LEU A 27 -13.22 -16.25 -8.93
N ASP A 28 -13.59 -16.66 -10.15
CA ASP A 28 -14.98 -16.90 -10.52
C ASP A 28 -15.60 -18.02 -9.67
N LEU A 29 -14.84 -19.09 -9.40
CA LEU A 29 -15.26 -20.15 -8.50
C LEU A 29 -15.34 -19.66 -7.05
N LEU A 30 -14.35 -18.90 -6.59
CA LEU A 30 -14.32 -18.30 -5.26
C LEU A 30 -15.55 -17.42 -5.05
N ALA A 31 -15.92 -16.59 -6.02
CA ALA A 31 -17.11 -15.74 -5.96
C ALA A 31 -18.39 -16.57 -5.78
N ARG A 32 -18.55 -17.68 -6.52
CA ARG A 32 -19.71 -18.60 -6.39
C ARG A 32 -19.77 -19.32 -5.04
N GLN A 33 -18.64 -19.45 -4.35
CA GLN A 33 -18.54 -20.08 -3.03
C GLN A 33 -18.53 -19.08 -1.87
N SER A 34 -18.58 -17.78 -2.18
CA SER A 34 -18.44 -16.72 -1.19
C SER A 34 -19.75 -15.97 -0.97
N VAL A 35 -19.74 -15.16 0.07
CA VAL A 35 -20.60 -13.99 0.14
C VAL A 35 -19.88 -12.85 -0.58
N GLU A 36 -20.48 -12.33 -1.64
CA GLU A 36 -20.01 -11.13 -2.33
C GLU A 36 -20.79 -9.92 -1.79
N ILE A 37 -20.08 -8.85 -1.41
CA ILE A 37 -20.72 -7.57 -1.07
C ILE A 37 -20.61 -6.66 -2.28
N GLU A 38 -21.73 -6.44 -2.98
CA GLU A 38 -21.72 -5.77 -4.28
C GLU A 38 -21.23 -4.33 -4.19
N ARG A 39 -21.52 -3.64 -3.08
CA ARG A 39 -20.98 -2.31 -2.77
C ARG A 39 -20.05 -2.40 -1.58
N PHE A 40 -18.79 -2.72 -1.86
CA PHE A 40 -17.73 -2.72 -0.86
C PHE A 40 -16.75 -1.59 -1.14
N TYR A 41 -16.54 -0.70 -0.16
CA TYR A 41 -15.77 0.52 -0.37
C TYR A 41 -14.39 0.52 0.28
N VAL A 42 -13.40 0.95 -0.51
CA VAL A 42 -12.01 1.19 -0.12
C VAL A 42 -11.67 2.68 -0.16
N SER A 43 -10.44 3.05 0.20
CA SER A 43 -9.96 4.42 -0.04
C SER A 43 -9.52 4.58 -1.52
N PRO A 44 -9.41 5.81 -2.06
CA PRO A 44 -9.06 6.01 -3.47
C PRO A 44 -7.65 5.55 -3.88
N VAL A 45 -6.78 5.30 -2.90
CA VAL A 45 -5.38 4.91 -3.10
C VAL A 45 -4.91 3.92 -2.02
N CYS A 46 -3.87 3.18 -2.34
CA CYS A 46 -3.32 2.03 -1.64
C CYS A 46 -3.03 2.21 -0.13
N ALA A 47 -2.07 3.06 0.27
CA ALA A 47 -1.65 3.18 1.68
C ALA A 47 -2.80 3.51 2.65
N PRO A 48 -3.70 4.47 2.35
CA PRO A 48 -4.96 4.68 3.07
C PRO A 48 -5.81 3.42 3.25
N THR A 49 -6.09 2.67 2.18
CA THR A 49 -6.87 1.44 2.29
C THR A 49 -6.20 0.42 3.21
N ARG A 50 -4.88 0.25 3.08
CA ARG A 50 -4.11 -0.73 3.86
C ARG A 50 -4.10 -0.39 5.35
N ALA A 51 -3.90 0.88 5.71
CA ALA A 51 -3.97 1.33 7.09
C ALA A 51 -5.36 1.06 7.72
N SER A 52 -6.41 1.32 6.97
CA SER A 52 -7.78 1.10 7.42
C SER A 52 -8.17 -0.38 7.54
N ILE A 53 -7.63 -1.25 6.68
CA ILE A 53 -7.77 -2.72 6.82
C ILE A 53 -7.07 -3.20 8.11
N LEU A 54 -5.85 -2.72 8.35
CA LEU A 54 -5.04 -3.15 9.50
C LEU A 54 -5.68 -2.74 10.83
N THR A 55 -6.35 -1.60 10.88
CA THR A 55 -6.80 -0.99 12.15
C THR A 55 -8.31 -0.96 12.33
N GLY A 56 -9.10 -1.17 11.27
CA GLY A 56 -10.55 -0.93 11.30
C GLY A 56 -10.93 0.54 11.48
N ARG A 57 -10.00 1.47 11.27
CA ARG A 57 -10.18 2.92 11.48
C ARG A 57 -10.09 3.68 10.17
N ASN A 58 -10.67 4.88 10.11
CA ASN A 58 -10.45 5.79 8.99
C ASN A 58 -8.96 6.14 8.87
N HIS A 59 -8.37 6.05 7.69
CA HIS A 59 -6.93 6.22 7.50
C HIS A 59 -6.36 7.56 8.02
N LEU A 60 -7.15 8.64 8.01
CA LEU A 60 -6.72 9.92 8.59
C LEU A 60 -6.52 9.83 10.12
N ASN A 61 -7.32 9.03 10.82
CA ASN A 61 -7.15 8.75 12.25
C ASN A 61 -5.83 8.02 12.55
N THR A 62 -5.32 7.24 11.61
CA THR A 62 -4.08 6.45 11.76
C THR A 62 -2.83 7.23 11.36
N GLY A 63 -2.98 8.46 10.87
CA GLY A 63 -1.88 9.31 10.41
C GLY A 63 -1.49 9.11 8.94
N THR A 64 -2.08 8.10 8.28
CA THR A 64 -1.85 7.85 6.85
C THR A 64 -2.67 8.84 6.01
N THR A 65 -1.98 9.80 5.40
CA THR A 65 -2.61 10.89 4.64
C THR A 65 -2.37 10.84 3.14
N TRP A 66 -1.35 10.09 2.70
CA TRP A 66 -1.03 9.91 1.27
C TRP A 66 -0.19 8.65 1.04
N VAL A 67 0.49 8.56 -0.11
CA VAL A 67 1.19 7.34 -0.57
C VAL A 67 2.72 7.49 -0.70
N THR A 68 3.24 8.69 -0.48
CA THR A 68 4.69 8.97 -0.53
C THR A 68 5.03 10.18 0.34
N HIS A 69 6.32 10.50 0.46
CA HIS A 69 6.85 11.55 1.35
C HIS A 69 6.55 11.28 2.82
N ARG A 70 6.57 10.00 3.22
CA ARG A 70 6.24 9.48 4.56
C ARG A 70 4.78 9.66 4.97
N LYS A 71 3.94 10.25 4.12
CA LYS A 71 2.51 10.40 4.40
C LYS A 71 1.77 9.06 4.34
N GLU A 72 2.42 8.02 3.85
CA GLU A 72 2.00 6.63 3.91
C GLU A 72 2.20 5.99 5.30
N VAL A 73 3.02 6.58 6.16
CA VAL A 73 3.38 6.01 7.47
C VAL A 73 2.15 5.99 8.37
N MET A 74 1.77 4.78 8.79
CA MET A 74 0.79 4.57 9.85
C MET A 74 1.48 4.79 11.20
N ARG A 75 0.81 5.50 12.10
CA ARG A 75 1.29 5.74 13.46
C ARG A 75 1.58 4.43 14.17
N SER A 76 2.74 4.37 14.84
CA SER A 76 3.22 3.15 15.49
C SER A 76 2.39 2.71 16.69
N GLU A 77 1.59 3.61 17.27
CA GLU A 77 0.69 3.30 18.39
C GLU A 77 -0.68 2.72 17.98
N GLU A 78 -0.99 2.65 16.68
CA GLU A 78 -2.23 2.01 16.25
C GLU A 78 -2.15 0.50 16.51
N HIS A 79 -3.25 -0.09 17.01
CA HIS A 79 -3.29 -1.51 17.30
C HIS A 79 -3.83 -2.27 16.08
N THR A 80 -2.95 -3.02 15.43
CA THR A 80 -3.28 -3.71 14.17
C THR A 80 -3.96 -5.06 14.39
N ILE A 81 -4.65 -5.54 13.36
CA ILE A 81 -5.24 -6.87 13.31
C ILE A 81 -4.21 -7.97 13.60
N ALA A 82 -2.96 -7.79 13.18
CA ALA A 82 -1.91 -8.77 13.44
C ALA A 82 -1.57 -8.83 14.92
N GLU A 83 -1.40 -7.69 15.58
CA GLU A 83 -1.13 -7.64 17.02
C GLU A 83 -2.28 -8.21 17.84
N ILE A 84 -3.53 -7.83 17.53
CA ILE A 84 -4.73 -8.34 18.22
C ILE A 84 -4.82 -9.87 18.10
N LEU A 85 -4.61 -10.42 16.90
CA LEU A 85 -4.68 -11.86 16.69
C LEU A 85 -3.51 -12.60 17.32
N LYS A 86 -2.32 -11.98 17.32
CA LYS A 86 -1.13 -12.56 17.96
C LYS A 86 -1.30 -12.69 19.47
N ASP A 87 -1.92 -11.71 20.12
CA ASP A 87 -2.28 -11.78 21.54
C ASP A 87 -3.23 -12.94 21.86
N GLU A 88 -4.05 -13.34 20.88
CA GLU A 88 -4.96 -14.50 20.93
C GLU A 88 -4.32 -15.80 20.43
N GLY A 89 -2.99 -15.82 20.27
CA GLY A 89 -2.21 -17.02 19.96
C GLY A 89 -2.14 -17.38 18.48
N TYR A 90 -2.54 -16.48 17.57
CA TYR A 90 -2.33 -16.69 16.14
C TYR A 90 -0.86 -16.46 15.76
N ARG A 91 -0.35 -17.28 14.83
CA ARG A 91 0.84 -16.92 14.05
C ARG A 91 0.46 -15.89 12.99
N THR A 92 1.24 -14.83 12.84
CA THR A 92 0.94 -13.76 11.88
C THR A 92 1.98 -13.68 10.77
N GLY A 93 1.52 -13.61 9.53
CA GLY A 93 2.38 -13.51 8.35
C GLY A 93 1.86 -12.49 7.36
N LEU A 94 2.74 -11.63 6.84
CA LEU A 94 2.45 -10.74 5.72
C LEU A 94 3.36 -11.08 4.54
N PHE A 95 2.76 -11.27 3.37
CA PHE A 95 3.44 -11.68 2.16
C PHE A 95 3.11 -10.70 1.03
N GLY A 96 4.08 -9.88 0.63
CA GLY A 96 3.94 -8.90 -0.45
C GLY A 96 4.13 -7.44 -0.03
N LYS A 97 3.31 -6.55 -0.58
CA LYS A 97 3.40 -5.10 -0.38
C LYS A 97 2.91 -4.68 1.01
N TRP A 98 3.71 -3.93 1.74
CA TRP A 98 3.32 -3.30 3.01
C TRP A 98 2.70 -1.91 2.80
N HIS A 99 3.53 -0.92 2.44
CA HIS A 99 3.13 0.47 2.16
C HIS A 99 2.49 1.26 3.31
N ASN A 100 2.79 0.92 4.57
CA ASN A 100 2.36 1.71 5.75
C ASN A 100 3.52 2.16 6.66
N GLY A 101 4.74 2.22 6.11
CA GLY A 101 5.96 2.66 6.79
C GLY A 101 7.09 1.65 6.65
N ARG A 102 8.25 2.08 6.13
CA ARG A 102 9.35 1.15 5.80
C ARG A 102 10.31 0.85 6.97
N GLN A 103 10.33 1.71 7.99
CA GLN A 103 11.26 1.59 9.11
C GLN A 103 10.55 1.08 10.34
N TYR A 104 11.23 0.23 11.12
CA TYR A 104 10.77 -0.14 12.45
C TYR A 104 10.62 1.12 13.33
N PRO A 105 9.53 1.26 14.11
CA PRO A 105 8.50 0.26 14.42
C PRO A 105 7.28 0.27 13.49
N ASN A 106 7.26 1.08 12.42
CA ASN A 106 6.12 1.20 11.50
C ASN A 106 6.11 0.13 10.38
N ASP A 107 7.09 -0.78 10.37
CA ASP A 107 7.18 -1.86 9.39
C ASP A 107 6.37 -3.10 9.81
N PRO A 108 6.19 -4.13 8.96
CA PRO A 108 5.34 -5.27 9.29
C PRO A 108 5.70 -5.96 10.60
N ASN A 109 7.00 -6.13 10.88
CA ASN A 109 7.42 -6.81 12.11
C ASN A 109 7.18 -5.97 13.36
N GLY A 110 7.34 -4.65 13.27
CA GLY A 110 6.97 -3.72 14.34
C GLY A 110 5.46 -3.59 14.56
N GLN A 111 4.66 -4.01 13.57
CA GLN A 111 3.19 -3.94 13.56
C GLN A 111 2.56 -5.34 13.64
N GLY A 112 3.16 -6.22 14.46
CA GLY A 112 2.56 -7.50 14.86
C GLY A 112 2.79 -8.71 13.96
N PHE A 113 3.41 -8.58 12.78
CA PHE A 113 3.66 -9.73 11.89
C PHE A 113 4.94 -10.49 12.28
N ASP A 114 4.79 -11.75 12.69
CA ASP A 114 5.92 -12.64 13.02
C ASP A 114 6.81 -12.93 11.81
N ARG A 115 6.20 -13.06 10.63
CA ARG A 115 6.88 -13.29 9.36
C ARG A 115 6.48 -12.24 8.35
N PHE A 116 7.47 -11.60 7.75
CA PHE A 116 7.31 -10.75 6.59
C PHE A 116 8.16 -11.28 5.44
N TYR A 117 7.56 -11.42 4.26
CA TYR A 117 8.29 -11.64 3.01
C TYR A 117 7.69 -10.74 1.92
N GLY A 118 8.44 -9.77 1.41
CA GLY A 118 7.91 -8.86 0.40
C GLY A 118 8.68 -7.55 0.31
N PHE A 119 7.98 -6.42 0.17
CA PHE A 119 8.63 -5.11 0.07
C PHE A 119 7.81 -4.03 0.79
N LYS A 120 8.50 -2.99 1.27
CA LYS A 120 7.91 -2.02 2.19
C LYS A 120 7.44 -0.74 1.51
N GLU A 121 7.98 -0.46 0.34
CA GLU A 121 7.69 0.70 -0.50
C GLU A 121 6.31 0.62 -1.18
N GLY A 122 5.90 1.73 -1.79
CA GLY A 122 4.62 1.80 -2.51
C GLY A 122 4.57 1.03 -3.83
N HIS A 123 5.71 0.77 -4.47
CA HIS A 123 5.82 -0.15 -5.59
C HIS A 123 7.28 -0.57 -5.78
N LEU A 124 7.49 -1.67 -6.52
CA LEU A 124 8.80 -2.06 -7.02
C LEU A 124 9.04 -1.46 -8.40
N ASN A 125 10.31 -1.33 -8.79
CA ASN A 125 10.67 -0.94 -10.17
C ASN A 125 10.84 -2.14 -11.10
N ASN A 126 11.02 -3.35 -10.56
CA ASN A 126 11.02 -4.60 -11.31
C ASN A 126 10.29 -5.69 -10.52
N TYR A 127 9.53 -6.51 -11.21
CA TYR A 127 8.79 -7.65 -10.68
C TYR A 127 9.50 -8.98 -10.92
N PHE A 128 10.67 -8.95 -11.56
CA PHE A 128 11.53 -10.10 -11.79
C PHE A 128 12.86 -9.89 -11.07
N ASP A 129 13.33 -10.94 -10.38
CA ASP A 129 14.64 -10.97 -9.70
C ASP A 129 14.84 -9.76 -8.77
N ALA A 130 13.77 -9.38 -8.06
CA ALA A 130 13.71 -8.15 -7.29
C ALA A 130 14.46 -8.26 -5.95
N SER A 131 14.83 -7.09 -5.39
CA SER A 131 15.21 -7.02 -3.98
C SER A 131 13.95 -7.01 -3.12
N LEU A 132 13.83 -7.99 -2.23
CA LEU A 132 12.75 -8.13 -1.26
C LEU A 132 13.31 -8.07 0.16
N SER A 133 12.44 -8.15 1.16
CA SER A 133 12.79 -8.27 2.56
C SER A 133 12.24 -9.59 3.11
N TYR A 134 13.04 -10.27 3.93
CA TYR A 134 12.59 -11.29 4.85
C TYR A 134 12.79 -10.78 6.27
N ASN A 135 11.69 -10.44 6.94
CA ASN A 135 11.70 -9.66 8.16
C ASN A 135 12.57 -8.39 8.04
N GLN A 136 13.61 -8.26 8.86
CA GLN A 136 14.52 -7.11 8.89
C GLN A 136 15.69 -7.22 7.89
N GLU A 137 15.78 -8.33 7.16
CA GLU A 137 16.89 -8.57 6.23
C GLU A 137 16.47 -8.32 4.79
N ASN A 138 17.33 -7.65 4.02
CA ASN A 138 17.15 -7.53 2.57
C ASN A 138 17.68 -8.79 1.87
N ILE A 139 16.88 -9.33 0.97
CA ILE A 139 17.20 -10.53 0.20
C ILE A 139 17.07 -10.23 -1.31
N SER A 140 17.93 -10.86 -2.12
CA SER A 140 17.75 -10.89 -3.57
C SER A 140 16.96 -12.14 -3.93
N SER A 141 15.90 -11.99 -4.73
CA SER A 141 15.11 -13.12 -5.20
C SER A 141 15.42 -13.47 -6.66
N VAL A 142 14.95 -14.64 -7.09
CA VAL A 142 15.00 -15.08 -8.49
C VAL A 142 13.60 -15.54 -8.87
N GLY A 143 13.04 -15.00 -9.95
CA GLY A 143 11.68 -15.28 -10.41
C GLY A 143 10.73 -14.10 -10.32
N TYR A 144 9.45 -14.36 -10.55
CA TYR A 144 8.39 -13.36 -10.60
C TYR A 144 7.79 -13.13 -9.20
N VAL A 145 7.73 -11.86 -8.77
CA VAL A 145 7.41 -11.49 -7.38
C VAL A 145 6.08 -12.06 -6.86
N PRO A 146 4.94 -11.99 -7.59
CA PRO A 146 3.70 -12.63 -7.15
C PRO A 146 3.81 -14.13 -6.87
N ASP A 147 4.58 -14.87 -7.68
CA ASP A 147 4.80 -16.31 -7.46
C ASP A 147 5.61 -16.54 -6.17
N LEU A 148 6.66 -15.75 -5.95
CA LEU A 148 7.51 -15.82 -4.76
C LEU A 148 6.77 -15.46 -3.46
N ILE A 149 5.89 -14.47 -3.53
CA ILE A 149 4.97 -14.09 -2.44
C ILE A 149 4.09 -15.29 -2.07
N THR A 150 3.52 -15.94 -3.08
CA THR A 150 2.62 -17.09 -2.91
C THR A 150 3.34 -18.28 -2.31
N ASP A 151 4.51 -18.64 -2.85
CA ASP A 151 5.30 -19.76 -2.35
C ASP A 151 5.72 -19.54 -0.88
N SER A 152 6.07 -18.30 -0.51
CA SER A 152 6.42 -17.94 0.86
C SER A 152 5.24 -18.01 1.82
N ALA A 153 4.04 -17.61 1.36
CA ALA A 153 2.80 -17.73 2.13
C ALA A 153 2.43 -19.20 2.35
N ILE A 154 2.52 -20.04 1.31
CA ILE A 154 2.29 -21.49 1.41
C ILE A 154 3.26 -22.13 2.39
N ALA A 155 4.55 -21.78 2.34
CA ALA A 155 5.53 -22.29 3.31
C ALA A 155 5.15 -21.94 4.75
N PHE A 156 4.70 -20.71 5.00
CA PHE A 156 4.23 -20.29 6.32
C PHE A 156 2.98 -21.05 6.78
N MET A 157 2.01 -21.25 5.89
CA MET A 157 0.79 -22.01 6.16
C MET A 157 1.10 -23.47 6.50
N ASN A 158 2.02 -24.11 5.77
CA ASN A 158 2.42 -25.51 5.97
C ASN A 158 3.16 -25.74 7.29
N GLU A 159 3.88 -24.73 7.79
CA GLU A 159 4.55 -24.79 9.08
C GLU A 159 3.60 -24.58 10.27
N ALA A 160 2.35 -24.16 10.04
CA ALA A 160 1.45 -23.76 11.11
C ALA A 160 0.86 -24.94 11.88
N SER A 161 1.30 -25.09 13.14
CA SER A 161 0.71 -25.98 14.14
C SER A 161 -0.35 -25.30 15.02
N ALA A 162 -0.47 -23.97 14.93
CA ALA A 162 -1.43 -23.13 15.63
C ALA A 162 -2.27 -22.37 14.59
N PRO A 163 -3.41 -21.75 14.97
CA PRO A 163 -4.14 -20.86 14.09
C PRO A 163 -3.22 -19.80 13.47
N PHE A 164 -3.43 -19.49 12.20
CA PHE A 164 -2.62 -18.51 11.49
C PHE A 164 -3.47 -17.40 10.90
N PHE A 165 -2.87 -16.22 10.79
CA PHE A 165 -3.36 -15.12 9.98
C PHE A 165 -2.30 -14.82 8.91
N ALA A 166 -2.63 -15.12 7.66
CA ALA A 166 -1.80 -14.81 6.51
C ALA A 166 -2.47 -13.69 5.71
N MET A 167 -1.79 -12.56 5.61
CA MET A 167 -2.18 -11.41 4.78
C MET A 167 -1.31 -11.41 3.52
N ILE A 168 -1.90 -11.67 2.37
CA ILE A 168 -1.23 -11.76 1.07
C ILE A 168 -1.58 -10.51 0.29
N THR A 169 -0.59 -9.67 0.05
CA THR A 169 -0.76 -8.34 -0.55
C THR A 169 -0.02 -8.28 -1.88
N PHE A 170 -0.61 -8.84 -2.93
CA PHE A 170 -0.04 -8.80 -4.26
C PHE A 170 0.15 -7.36 -4.74
N ASN A 171 1.23 -7.15 -5.48
CA ASN A 171 1.56 -5.86 -6.10
C ASN A 171 1.00 -5.71 -7.52
N THR A 172 0.23 -6.69 -7.99
CA THR A 172 -0.32 -6.71 -9.35
C THR A 172 -1.84 -6.58 -9.31
N PRO A 173 -2.47 -5.92 -10.32
CA PRO A 173 -1.89 -5.44 -11.59
C PRO A 173 -1.31 -4.00 -11.59
N HIS A 174 -0.83 -3.47 -10.45
CA HIS A 174 -0.12 -2.18 -10.40
C HIS A 174 1.11 -2.15 -11.35
N SER A 175 1.46 -0.96 -11.83
CA SER A 175 2.62 -0.73 -12.68
C SER A 175 3.97 -0.83 -11.92
N PRO A 176 5.11 -1.14 -12.57
CA PRO A 176 5.32 -1.25 -14.01
C PRO A 176 4.62 -2.46 -14.62
N PHE A 177 4.20 -2.34 -15.88
CA PHE A 177 3.49 -3.40 -16.58
C PHE A 177 4.47 -4.48 -17.06
N GLN A 178 4.78 -5.41 -16.17
CA GLN A 178 5.68 -6.56 -16.34
C GLN A 178 4.99 -7.87 -15.96
N VAL A 179 4.98 -8.85 -16.86
CA VAL A 179 4.37 -10.18 -16.62
C VAL A 179 5.08 -11.24 -17.47
N PRO A 180 5.13 -12.53 -17.07
CA PRO A 180 5.78 -13.55 -17.89
C PRO A 180 5.19 -13.66 -19.30
N ASP A 181 6.02 -14.07 -20.28
CA ASP A 181 5.66 -14.11 -21.70
C ASP A 181 4.37 -14.88 -21.96
N ALA A 182 4.21 -16.06 -21.36
CA ALA A 182 3.06 -16.92 -21.57
C ALA A 182 1.71 -16.25 -21.23
N TYR A 183 1.67 -15.44 -20.16
CA TYR A 183 0.48 -14.68 -19.83
C TYR A 183 0.29 -13.51 -20.80
N PHE A 184 1.35 -12.79 -21.13
CA PHE A 184 1.27 -11.62 -22.03
C PHE A 184 0.82 -12.00 -23.44
N GLU A 185 1.48 -12.98 -24.06
CA GLU A 185 1.28 -13.40 -25.45
C GLU A 185 -0.16 -13.85 -25.70
N LYS A 186 -0.75 -14.59 -24.75
CA LYS A 186 -2.14 -15.03 -24.80
C LYS A 186 -3.12 -13.88 -25.06
N TYR A 187 -3.03 -12.81 -24.28
CA TYR A 187 -3.93 -11.66 -24.41
C TYR A 187 -3.58 -10.76 -25.60
N GLN A 188 -2.30 -10.74 -26.01
CA GLN A 188 -1.85 -10.10 -27.24
C GLN A 188 -2.46 -10.77 -28.48
N GLU A 189 -2.47 -12.11 -28.52
CA GLU A 189 -3.12 -12.91 -29.58
C GLU A 189 -4.64 -12.70 -29.63
N MET A 190 -5.27 -12.32 -28.51
CA MET A 190 -6.69 -11.90 -28.46
C MET A 190 -6.92 -10.49 -29.02
N GLY A 191 -5.87 -9.77 -29.44
CA GLY A 191 -5.96 -8.45 -30.05
C GLY A 191 -6.03 -7.29 -29.07
N LEU A 192 -5.66 -7.49 -27.80
CA LEU A 192 -5.62 -6.41 -26.80
C LEU A 192 -4.37 -5.53 -26.98
N SER A 193 -4.45 -4.29 -26.49
CA SER A 193 -3.28 -3.41 -26.40
C SER A 193 -2.22 -4.01 -25.46
N ASP A 194 -0.94 -3.68 -25.65
CA ASP A 194 0.14 -4.18 -24.78
C ASP A 194 -0.13 -3.93 -23.29
N LYS A 195 -0.71 -2.77 -22.97
CA LYS A 195 -1.06 -2.42 -21.60
C LYS A 195 -2.14 -3.36 -21.04
N ASN A 196 -3.25 -3.53 -21.74
CA ASN A 196 -4.35 -4.40 -21.29
C ASN A 196 -3.96 -5.88 -21.34
N ALA A 197 -3.18 -6.30 -22.32
CA ALA A 197 -2.63 -7.66 -22.38
C ALA A 197 -1.74 -7.96 -21.18
N CYS A 198 -0.89 -7.00 -20.77
CA CYS A 198 -0.06 -7.15 -19.59
C CYS A 198 -0.91 -7.18 -18.30
N ILE A 199 -1.85 -6.26 -18.14
CA ILE A 199 -2.76 -6.20 -16.98
C ILE A 199 -3.56 -7.50 -16.84
N TYR A 200 -4.20 -7.98 -17.90
CA TYR A 200 -5.00 -9.20 -17.84
C TYR A 200 -4.11 -10.44 -17.66
N GLY A 201 -2.89 -10.42 -18.20
CA GLY A 201 -1.88 -11.42 -17.88
C GLY A 201 -1.52 -11.44 -16.40
N MET A 202 -1.38 -10.27 -15.77
CA MET A 202 -1.12 -10.17 -14.33
C MET A 202 -2.32 -10.66 -13.51
N MET A 203 -3.54 -10.36 -13.94
CA MET A 203 -4.77 -10.83 -13.29
C MET A 203 -4.89 -12.36 -13.35
N GLU A 204 -4.58 -12.97 -14.49
CA GLU A 204 -4.56 -14.44 -14.62
C GLU A 204 -3.46 -15.07 -13.74
N ASN A 205 -2.28 -14.45 -13.64
CA ASN A 205 -1.27 -14.93 -12.71
C ASN A 205 -1.70 -14.82 -11.24
N VAL A 206 -2.43 -13.76 -10.87
CA VAL A 206 -3.04 -13.63 -9.53
C VAL A 206 -4.04 -14.76 -9.31
N ASP A 207 -4.88 -15.06 -10.29
CA ASP A 207 -5.86 -16.15 -10.25
C ASP A 207 -5.19 -17.52 -9.97
N ASP A 208 -4.14 -17.84 -10.73
CA ASP A 208 -3.37 -19.07 -10.58
C ASP A 208 -2.73 -19.17 -9.18
N ASN A 209 -2.18 -18.08 -8.67
CA ASN A 209 -1.56 -18.04 -7.34
C ASN A 209 -2.59 -18.17 -6.21
N ILE A 210 -3.77 -17.57 -6.36
CA ILE A 210 -4.88 -17.80 -5.42
C ILE A 210 -5.31 -19.27 -5.47
N GLY A 211 -5.30 -19.90 -6.64
CA GLY A 211 -5.54 -21.33 -6.80
C GLY A 211 -4.62 -22.18 -5.94
N LYS A 212 -3.31 -21.90 -5.95
CA LYS A 212 -2.31 -22.59 -5.12
C LYS A 212 -2.58 -22.41 -3.61
N LEU A 213 -2.96 -21.20 -3.18
CA LEU A 213 -3.29 -20.93 -1.77
C LEU A 213 -4.51 -21.70 -1.31
N LEU A 214 -5.58 -21.70 -2.11
CA LEU A 214 -6.83 -22.42 -1.81
C LEU A 214 -6.60 -23.94 -1.83
N GLN A 215 -5.83 -24.44 -2.80
CA GLN A 215 -5.45 -25.85 -2.85
C GLN A 215 -4.66 -26.27 -1.61
N THR A 216 -3.74 -25.44 -1.14
CA THR A 216 -2.98 -25.70 0.10
C THR A 216 -3.92 -25.87 1.30
N LEU A 217 -4.97 -25.04 1.41
CA LEU A 217 -5.98 -25.20 2.46
C LEU A 217 -6.76 -26.51 2.34
N GLU A 218 -7.03 -26.99 1.13
CA GLU A 218 -7.71 -28.26 0.88
C GLU A 218 -6.82 -29.46 1.22
N GLU A 219 -5.56 -29.45 0.80
CA GLU A 219 -4.58 -30.51 1.05
C GLU A 219 -4.29 -30.72 2.54
N HIS A 220 -4.45 -29.67 3.35
CA HIS A 220 -4.29 -29.69 4.80
C HIS A 220 -5.60 -29.87 5.58
N ASP A 221 -6.74 -30.14 4.91
CA ASP A 221 -8.07 -30.23 5.54
C ASP A 221 -8.47 -28.97 6.33
N GLN A 222 -7.91 -27.81 6.00
CA GLN A 222 -8.11 -26.51 6.67
C GLN A 222 -9.16 -25.63 5.97
N SER A 223 -9.57 -25.98 4.75
CA SER A 223 -10.49 -25.19 3.91
C SER A 223 -11.84 -24.88 4.57
N LYS A 224 -12.34 -25.76 5.45
CA LYS A 224 -13.64 -25.56 6.12
C LYS A 224 -13.61 -24.52 7.23
N GLU A 225 -12.55 -24.52 8.03
CA GLU A 225 -12.38 -23.67 9.22
C GLU A 225 -11.65 -22.36 8.90
N THR A 226 -11.18 -22.19 7.67
CA THR A 226 -10.46 -20.98 7.25
C THR A 226 -11.42 -19.94 6.70
N ILE A 227 -11.46 -18.77 7.32
CA ILE A 227 -12.03 -17.54 6.74
C ILE A 227 -11.08 -17.05 5.65
N VAL A 228 -11.58 -16.94 4.42
CA VAL A 228 -10.88 -16.36 3.27
C VAL A 228 -11.59 -15.08 2.87
N MET A 229 -10.86 -13.97 2.81
CA MET A 229 -11.33 -12.68 2.32
C MET A 229 -10.48 -12.26 1.11
N PHE A 230 -11.11 -11.75 0.07
CA PHE A 230 -10.45 -11.25 -1.14
C PHE A 230 -10.96 -9.85 -1.49
N LEU A 231 -10.04 -8.93 -1.80
CA LEU A 231 -10.35 -7.59 -2.30
C LEU A 231 -9.21 -6.92 -3.08
N SER A 232 -9.51 -5.82 -3.77
CA SER A 232 -8.53 -4.88 -4.33
C SER A 232 -8.42 -3.63 -3.44
N ASP A 233 -7.25 -2.97 -3.40
CA ASP A 233 -7.01 -1.82 -2.52
C ASP A 233 -7.59 -0.48 -3.03
N ASN A 234 -7.82 -0.35 -4.34
CA ASN A 234 -8.48 0.79 -4.98
C ASN A 234 -8.96 0.43 -6.40
N GLY A 235 -9.60 1.37 -7.07
CA GLY A 235 -9.99 1.25 -8.48
C GLY A 235 -8.80 1.10 -9.45
N PRO A 236 -9.06 0.94 -10.77
CA PRO A 236 -8.04 0.60 -11.74
C PRO A 236 -7.06 1.74 -12.00
N ASN A 237 -5.80 1.40 -12.29
CA ASN A 237 -4.83 2.36 -12.81
C ASN A 237 -5.09 2.68 -14.29
N GLY A 238 -5.73 3.81 -14.54
CA GLY A 238 -6.17 4.25 -15.86
C GLY A 238 -7.58 3.79 -16.22
N SER A 239 -8.16 4.44 -17.24
CA SER A 239 -9.55 4.28 -17.68
C SER A 239 -9.70 3.57 -19.03
N ASP A 240 -8.60 3.03 -19.55
CA ASP A 240 -8.49 2.35 -20.85
C ASP A 240 -8.86 0.87 -20.83
N ARG A 241 -9.48 0.40 -19.74
CA ARG A 241 -9.93 -0.98 -19.55
C ARG A 241 -11.37 -1.03 -19.05
N TYR A 242 -12.01 -2.19 -19.22
CA TYR A 242 -13.38 -2.41 -18.77
C TYR A 242 -13.51 -2.19 -17.25
N ASN A 243 -14.44 -1.34 -16.82
CA ASN A 243 -14.74 -1.07 -15.41
C ASN A 243 -16.25 -1.20 -15.10
N GLY A 244 -16.97 -2.00 -15.91
CA GLY A 244 -18.43 -2.02 -15.89
C GLY A 244 -19.02 -0.66 -16.28
N VAL A 245 -20.00 -0.20 -15.51
CA VAL A 245 -20.65 1.12 -15.68
C VAL A 245 -20.08 2.19 -14.75
N LEU A 246 -19.09 1.85 -13.92
CA LEU A 246 -18.66 2.72 -12.82
C LEU A 246 -17.79 3.88 -13.32
N LYS A 247 -18.12 5.08 -12.86
CA LYS A 247 -17.37 6.30 -13.16
C LYS A 247 -16.07 6.33 -12.36
N GLY A 248 -14.99 6.71 -13.03
CA GLY A 248 -13.71 7.03 -12.42
C GLY A 248 -12.76 5.85 -12.24
N GLN A 249 -11.60 6.15 -11.67
CA GLN A 249 -10.43 5.27 -11.60
C GLN A 249 -9.61 5.53 -10.32
N LYS A 250 -8.48 4.83 -10.13
CA LYS A 250 -7.53 5.07 -9.03
C LYS A 250 -7.29 6.56 -8.78
N GLY A 251 -7.34 6.94 -7.52
CA GLY A 251 -7.13 8.30 -7.04
C GLY A 251 -8.33 9.23 -7.19
N GLN A 252 -9.46 8.74 -7.71
CA GLN A 252 -10.72 9.47 -7.74
C GLN A 252 -11.67 8.93 -6.68
N VAL A 253 -12.54 9.81 -6.20
CA VAL A 253 -13.51 9.50 -5.13
C VAL A 253 -14.85 9.01 -5.68
N ASP A 254 -14.98 8.81 -6.99
CA ASP A 254 -16.13 8.22 -7.67
C ASP A 254 -16.20 6.70 -7.45
N GLU A 255 -17.35 6.07 -7.75
CA GLU A 255 -17.57 4.62 -7.53
C GLU A 255 -16.48 3.75 -8.16
N GLY A 256 -16.04 4.04 -9.38
CA GLY A 256 -15.00 3.29 -10.07
C GLY A 256 -13.60 3.43 -9.46
N GLY A 257 -13.37 4.44 -8.61
CA GLY A 257 -12.12 4.64 -7.88
C GLY A 257 -12.09 3.96 -6.50
N VAL A 258 -13.25 3.70 -5.90
CA VAL A 258 -13.34 3.22 -4.51
C VAL A 258 -14.22 1.99 -4.29
N ARG A 259 -15.02 1.55 -5.26
CA ARG A 259 -15.82 0.32 -5.18
C ARG A 259 -14.94 -0.87 -5.57
N SER A 260 -14.60 -1.69 -4.59
CA SER A 260 -13.73 -2.85 -4.74
C SER A 260 -14.53 -4.13 -4.83
N ALA A 261 -14.02 -5.13 -5.55
CA ALA A 261 -14.51 -6.49 -5.40
C ALA A 261 -14.27 -6.95 -3.96
N PHE A 262 -15.25 -7.58 -3.32
CA PHE A 262 -15.08 -8.16 -2.00
C PHE A 262 -15.79 -9.51 -1.90
N LEU A 263 -15.00 -10.54 -1.58
CA LEU A 263 -15.49 -11.90 -1.40
C LEU A 263 -15.12 -12.39 0.00
N LEU A 264 -16.08 -13.01 0.70
CA LEU A 264 -15.86 -13.64 1.99
C LEU A 264 -16.36 -15.09 1.94
N ARG A 265 -15.43 -16.05 2.04
CA ARG A 265 -15.70 -17.49 2.10
C ARG A 265 -15.38 -18.01 3.50
N TYR A 266 -16.35 -18.65 4.14
CA TYR A 266 -16.15 -19.33 5.43
C TYR A 266 -17.14 -20.49 5.58
N PRO A 267 -16.77 -21.71 5.14
CA PRO A 267 -17.71 -22.83 5.11
C PRO A 267 -18.27 -23.23 6.49
N ALA A 268 -17.50 -23.07 7.57
CA ALA A 268 -17.96 -23.33 8.94
C ALA A 268 -18.95 -22.26 9.47
N GLY A 269 -19.08 -21.11 8.80
CA GLY A 269 -20.00 -20.03 9.19
C GLY A 269 -21.48 -20.31 8.95
N ASP A 270 -21.81 -21.41 8.26
CA ASP A 270 -23.18 -21.87 7.96
C ASP A 270 -24.08 -20.82 7.28
N TRP A 271 -23.50 -20.04 6.35
CA TRP A 271 -24.25 -19.16 5.45
C TRP A 271 -24.16 -19.64 3.99
N SER A 272 -25.24 -19.44 3.25
CA SER A 272 -25.27 -19.70 1.81
C SER A 272 -24.36 -18.72 1.07
N SER A 273 -23.65 -19.19 0.04
CA SER A 273 -23.06 -18.27 -0.94
C SER A 273 -24.15 -17.41 -1.57
N LYS A 274 -23.89 -16.12 -1.66
CA LYS A 274 -24.85 -15.13 -2.14
C LYS A 274 -24.17 -13.83 -2.48
N ARG A 275 -24.84 -13.04 -3.32
CA ARG A 275 -24.49 -11.64 -3.56
C ARG A 275 -25.40 -10.75 -2.72
N ILE A 276 -24.83 -9.98 -1.80
CA ILE A 276 -25.56 -8.97 -1.02
C ILE A 276 -25.76 -7.76 -1.92
N SER A 277 -27.02 -7.36 -2.12
CA SER A 277 -27.40 -6.37 -3.13
C SER A 277 -26.99 -4.94 -2.77
N LYS A 278 -27.03 -4.07 -3.79
CA LYS A 278 -26.68 -2.64 -3.74
C LYS A 278 -27.45 -1.74 -2.76
N ASN A 279 -28.41 -2.24 -1.99
CA ASN A 279 -29.17 -1.43 -1.02
C ASN A 279 -28.50 -1.29 0.35
N THR A 280 -27.35 -1.95 0.53
CA THR A 280 -26.45 -1.78 1.67
C THR A 280 -25.01 -1.77 1.15
N PHE A 281 -24.05 -1.46 2.01
CA PHE A 281 -22.64 -1.48 1.65
C PHE A 281 -21.74 -1.89 2.82
N GLY A 282 -20.62 -2.53 2.47
CA GLY A 282 -19.49 -2.78 3.36
C GLY A 282 -18.35 -1.80 3.08
N ALA A 283 -17.38 -1.71 3.97
CA ALA A 283 -16.16 -0.95 3.75
C ALA A 283 -14.96 -1.66 4.35
N HIS A 284 -13.77 -1.34 3.86
CA HIS A 284 -12.51 -1.89 4.35
C HIS A 284 -12.26 -1.72 5.87
N ILE A 285 -12.81 -0.67 6.49
CA ILE A 285 -12.80 -0.49 7.95
C ILE A 285 -13.62 -1.55 8.71
N ASP A 286 -14.53 -2.24 8.04
CA ASP A 286 -15.39 -3.27 8.63
C ASP A 286 -14.71 -4.65 8.69
N ILE A 287 -13.56 -4.83 8.03
CA ILE A 287 -12.85 -6.12 7.98
C ILE A 287 -12.39 -6.55 9.38
N LEU A 288 -11.72 -5.65 10.12
CA LEU A 288 -11.25 -5.94 11.47
C LEU A 288 -12.41 -6.37 12.40
N PRO A 289 -13.46 -5.57 12.62
CA PRO A 289 -14.54 -5.96 13.54
C PRO A 289 -15.27 -7.24 13.07
N THR A 290 -15.36 -7.49 11.76
CA THR A 290 -15.92 -8.74 11.23
C THR A 290 -15.06 -9.95 11.60
N ILE A 291 -13.73 -9.85 11.45
CA ILE A 291 -12.81 -10.93 11.83
C ILE A 291 -12.88 -11.20 13.33
N LEU A 292 -12.90 -10.16 14.16
CA LEU A 292 -12.97 -10.30 15.61
C LEU A 292 -14.29 -10.96 16.05
N GLU A 293 -15.44 -10.56 15.48
CA GLU A 293 -16.72 -11.22 15.79
C GLU A 293 -16.70 -12.70 15.38
N LEU A 294 -16.20 -13.03 14.18
CA LEU A 294 -16.15 -14.41 13.70
C LEU A 294 -15.22 -15.31 14.50
N THR A 295 -14.23 -14.73 15.17
CA THR A 295 -13.26 -15.45 16.02
C THR A 295 -13.59 -15.38 17.51
N GLY A 296 -14.66 -14.66 17.88
CA GLY A 296 -15.07 -14.49 19.28
C GLY A 296 -14.15 -13.57 20.09
N ILE A 297 -13.33 -12.76 19.42
CA ILE A 297 -12.43 -11.78 20.03
C ILE A 297 -13.18 -10.46 20.23
N SER A 298 -12.93 -9.78 21.35
CA SER A 298 -13.56 -8.48 21.62
C SER A 298 -13.11 -7.40 20.64
N ILE A 299 -14.07 -6.63 20.12
CA ILE A 299 -13.82 -5.49 19.24
C ILE A 299 -13.38 -4.27 20.09
N PRO A 300 -12.22 -3.64 19.82
CA PRO A 300 -11.81 -2.42 20.50
C PRO A 300 -12.81 -1.27 20.31
N GLU A 301 -12.96 -0.41 21.31
CA GLU A 301 -13.95 0.70 21.30
C GLU A 301 -13.65 1.79 20.26
N ASP A 302 -12.41 1.88 19.79
CA ASP A 302 -11.91 2.96 18.94
C ASP A 302 -11.86 2.60 17.44
N VAL A 303 -12.34 1.40 17.09
CA VAL A 303 -12.63 0.95 15.73
C VAL A 303 -13.77 1.78 15.14
N ASP A 304 -13.60 2.27 13.92
CA ASP A 304 -14.62 3.07 13.23
C ASP A 304 -15.60 2.21 12.41
N GLY A 305 -15.19 1.00 12.02
CA GLY A 305 -16.01 0.05 11.26
C GLY A 305 -17.06 -0.68 12.09
N ARG A 306 -17.97 -1.37 11.40
CA ARG A 306 -18.96 -2.27 12.00
C ARG A 306 -18.80 -3.67 11.45
N SER A 307 -19.02 -4.70 12.27
CA SER A 307 -19.00 -6.08 11.78
C SER A 307 -20.07 -6.30 10.71
N MET A 308 -19.71 -7.01 9.64
CA MET A 308 -20.59 -7.36 8.52
C MET A 308 -21.38 -8.64 8.78
N VAL A 309 -21.19 -9.33 9.91
CA VAL A 309 -21.83 -10.63 10.19
C VAL A 309 -23.36 -10.53 10.21
N SER A 310 -23.93 -9.46 10.78
CA SER A 310 -25.38 -9.21 10.77
C SER A 310 -25.93 -9.14 9.35
N MET A 311 -25.29 -8.31 8.52
CA MET A 311 -25.62 -8.12 7.11
C MET A 311 -25.48 -9.43 6.33
N ILE A 312 -24.42 -10.20 6.57
CA ILE A 312 -24.19 -11.52 5.96
C ILE A 312 -25.29 -12.50 6.36
N LYS A 313 -25.81 -12.45 7.59
CA LYS A 313 -26.95 -13.28 8.04
C LYS A 313 -28.31 -12.78 7.57
N GLY A 314 -28.36 -11.67 6.83
CA GLY A 314 -29.57 -11.12 6.22
C GLY A 314 -30.34 -10.14 7.11
N ALA A 315 -29.71 -9.60 8.15
CA ALA A 315 -30.27 -8.46 8.88
C ALA A 315 -30.26 -7.21 7.98
N VAL A 316 -31.25 -6.34 8.21
CA VAL A 316 -31.24 -4.99 7.64
C VAL A 316 -30.40 -4.14 8.57
N ASP A 317 -29.29 -3.62 8.07
CA ASP A 317 -28.46 -2.68 8.82
C ASP A 317 -29.09 -1.28 8.81
N ASP A 318 -28.80 -0.50 9.85
CA ASP A 318 -29.12 0.93 9.88
C ASP A 318 -28.30 1.70 8.85
N ASP A 319 -28.85 2.83 8.38
CA ASP A 319 -28.12 3.76 7.50
C ASP A 319 -26.88 4.29 8.19
N ARG A 320 -25.81 4.41 7.41
CA ARG A 320 -24.52 4.94 7.87
C ARG A 320 -23.88 5.77 6.79
N PHE A 321 -23.02 6.68 7.24
CA PHE A 321 -22.16 7.43 6.36
C PHE A 321 -20.78 6.79 6.23
N PHE A 322 -20.24 6.77 5.03
CA PHE A 322 -18.87 6.39 4.75
C PHE A 322 -18.17 7.50 3.98
N TYR A 323 -16.92 7.75 4.34
CA TYR A 323 -16.16 8.92 3.91
C TYR A 323 -14.89 8.47 3.20
N THR A 324 -14.55 9.14 2.11
CA THR A 324 -13.28 8.96 1.41
C THR A 324 -12.63 10.30 1.21
N HIS A 325 -11.34 10.41 1.47
CA HIS A 325 -10.55 11.63 1.27
C HIS A 325 -9.40 11.38 0.29
N GLN A 326 -9.01 12.41 -0.44
CA GLN A 326 -7.91 12.33 -1.39
C GLN A 326 -6.99 13.55 -1.34
N TYR A 327 -5.68 13.29 -1.28
CA TYR A 327 -4.67 14.34 -1.35
C TYR A 327 -4.53 14.90 -2.77
N SER A 328 -4.42 16.22 -2.91
CA SER A 328 -4.32 16.92 -4.20
C SER A 328 -3.11 17.85 -4.30
N GLY A 329 -1.96 17.44 -3.76
CA GLY A 329 -0.71 18.23 -3.78
C GLY A 329 -0.56 19.17 -2.57
N LYS A 330 -1.68 19.63 -2.00
CA LYS A 330 -1.76 20.22 -0.67
C LYS A 330 -2.70 19.37 0.18
N PHE A 331 -2.41 19.24 1.48
CA PHE A 331 -3.36 18.62 2.39
C PHE A 331 -4.42 19.66 2.75
N ASP A 332 -5.64 19.41 2.33
CA ASP A 332 -6.80 20.29 2.49
C ASP A 332 -8.03 19.43 2.81
N THR A 333 -9.18 20.03 3.10
CA THR A 333 -10.43 19.27 3.36
C THR A 333 -10.90 18.48 2.14
N ILE A 334 -10.56 18.93 0.93
CA ILE A 334 -10.98 18.35 -0.35
C ILE A 334 -9.77 18.01 -1.24
N PRO A 335 -9.88 17.12 -2.23
CA PRO A 335 -11.07 16.35 -2.63
C PRO A 335 -11.50 15.26 -1.64
N GLY A 336 -12.79 14.92 -1.68
CA GLY A 336 -13.39 13.86 -0.88
C GLY A 336 -14.80 13.50 -1.31
N ALA A 337 -15.37 12.50 -0.65
CA ALA A 337 -16.75 12.12 -0.84
C ALA A 337 -17.36 11.57 0.44
N ILE A 338 -18.69 11.68 0.53
CA ILE A 338 -19.52 11.10 1.58
C ILE A 338 -20.65 10.31 0.93
N ARG A 339 -20.84 9.08 1.42
CA ARG A 339 -21.83 8.12 0.94
C ARG A 339 -22.77 7.73 2.07
N SER A 340 -24.07 7.70 1.77
CA SER A 340 -25.04 6.87 2.48
C SER A 340 -25.36 5.65 1.62
N GLN A 341 -26.37 4.87 2.03
CA GLN A 341 -26.80 3.75 1.20
C GLN A 341 -27.42 4.23 -0.10
N GLN A 342 -28.15 5.35 -0.13
CA GLN A 342 -28.75 5.85 -1.36
C GLN A 342 -27.89 6.89 -2.07
N TYR A 343 -27.31 7.85 -1.36
CA TYR A 343 -26.71 9.02 -2.00
C TYR A 343 -25.18 9.05 -1.88
N LEU A 344 -24.54 9.62 -2.89
CA LEU A 344 -23.12 9.97 -2.92
C LEU A 344 -22.98 11.46 -3.21
N LEU A 345 -22.30 12.19 -2.33
CA LEU A 345 -21.80 13.53 -2.64
C LEU A 345 -20.29 13.45 -2.89
N THR A 346 -19.85 13.88 -4.07
CA THR A 346 -18.43 14.08 -4.40
C THR A 346 -18.09 15.55 -4.34
N VAL A 347 -17.00 15.91 -3.67
CA VAL A 347 -16.50 17.28 -3.53
C VAL A 347 -15.07 17.33 -4.03
N THR A 348 -14.84 18.04 -5.12
CA THR A 348 -13.53 18.16 -5.78
C THR A 348 -13.11 19.63 -5.86
N LEU A 349 -11.89 19.88 -6.33
CA LEU A 349 -11.39 21.25 -6.51
C LEU A 349 -12.20 22.06 -7.53
N THR A 350 -12.92 21.40 -8.43
CA THR A 350 -13.62 22.03 -9.56
C THR A 350 -15.12 21.80 -9.55
N ASP A 351 -15.63 20.87 -8.74
CA ASP A 351 -17.01 20.38 -8.84
C ASP A 351 -17.53 19.82 -7.52
N THR A 352 -18.83 19.97 -7.27
CA THR A 352 -19.58 19.34 -6.17
C THR A 352 -20.85 18.75 -6.75
N ALA A 353 -20.96 17.43 -6.75
CA ALA A 353 -22.03 16.70 -7.41
C ALA A 353 -22.67 15.66 -6.49
N LEU A 354 -23.98 15.49 -6.60
CA LEU A 354 -24.80 14.58 -5.79
C LEU A 354 -25.46 13.53 -6.69
N TYR A 355 -25.33 12.26 -6.36
CA TYR A 355 -25.86 11.15 -7.15
C TYR A 355 -26.76 10.24 -6.28
N ASP A 356 -27.86 9.74 -6.87
CA ASP A 356 -28.68 8.66 -6.28
C ASP A 356 -28.19 7.30 -6.81
N LEU A 357 -27.41 6.59 -6.00
CA LEU A 357 -26.80 5.31 -6.35
C LEU A 357 -27.80 4.15 -6.47
N TYR A 358 -29.06 4.29 -6.03
CA TYR A 358 -30.07 3.27 -6.29
C TYR A 358 -30.52 3.28 -7.74
N GLN A 359 -30.60 4.47 -8.34
CA GLN A 359 -31.04 4.68 -9.72
C GLN A 359 -29.87 4.85 -10.70
N ASP A 360 -28.77 5.44 -10.25
CA ASP A 360 -27.64 5.88 -11.08
C ASP A 360 -26.29 5.51 -10.44
N GLU A 361 -25.94 4.22 -10.51
CA GLU A 361 -24.61 3.75 -10.08
C GLU A 361 -23.48 4.20 -11.03
N ALA A 362 -23.84 4.71 -12.21
CA ALA A 362 -22.90 5.20 -13.22
C ALA A 362 -22.55 6.69 -13.01
N GLN A 363 -23.21 7.37 -12.07
CA GLN A 363 -23.01 8.79 -11.74
C GLN A 363 -23.15 9.71 -12.97
N GLN A 364 -24.21 9.49 -13.76
CA GLN A 364 -24.54 10.24 -14.97
C GLN A 364 -25.38 11.48 -14.72
N GLU A 365 -26.24 11.49 -13.69
CA GLU A 365 -27.18 12.57 -13.40
C GLU A 365 -26.81 13.25 -12.07
N ASP A 366 -26.27 14.47 -12.14
CA ASP A 366 -26.00 15.28 -10.96
C ASP A 366 -27.29 15.96 -10.45
N LEU A 367 -27.68 15.61 -9.24
CA LEU A 367 -28.88 16.08 -8.52
C LEU A 367 -28.59 17.26 -7.57
N SER A 368 -27.36 17.80 -7.58
CA SER A 368 -26.90 18.83 -6.63
C SER A 368 -27.75 20.10 -6.71
N SER A 369 -28.17 20.49 -7.91
CA SER A 369 -28.94 21.71 -8.15
C SER A 369 -30.39 21.59 -7.68
N GLU A 370 -30.99 20.41 -7.78
CA GLU A 370 -32.34 20.12 -7.31
C GLU A 370 -32.42 19.88 -5.80
N ASN A 371 -31.31 19.49 -5.15
CA ASN A 371 -31.28 19.08 -3.75
C ASN A 371 -30.25 19.85 -2.88
N PRO A 372 -30.29 21.19 -2.86
CA PRO A 372 -29.26 21.99 -2.16
C PRO A 372 -29.24 21.78 -0.65
N GLU A 373 -30.37 21.44 -0.02
CA GLU A 373 -30.43 21.13 1.42
C GLU A 373 -29.66 19.85 1.76
N LEU A 374 -29.80 18.82 0.92
CA LEU A 374 -29.10 17.53 1.09
C LEU A 374 -27.60 17.68 0.83
N VAL A 375 -27.23 18.47 -0.18
CA VAL A 375 -25.82 18.83 -0.43
C VAL A 375 -25.21 19.49 0.81
N ASN A 376 -25.87 20.50 1.37
CA ASN A 376 -25.37 21.20 2.56
C ASN A 376 -25.28 20.27 3.79
N GLU A 377 -26.24 19.36 3.97
CA GLU A 377 -26.17 18.35 5.03
C GLU A 377 -24.92 17.47 4.88
N TYR A 378 -24.67 16.95 3.67
CA TYR A 378 -23.56 16.04 3.39
C TYR A 378 -22.21 16.76 3.51
N LEU A 379 -22.13 18.01 3.04
CA LEU A 379 -20.94 18.86 3.22
C LEU A 379 -20.61 19.07 4.69
N ASN A 380 -21.59 19.47 5.51
CA ASN A 380 -21.36 19.69 6.94
C ASN A 380 -20.87 18.41 7.63
N LYS A 381 -21.48 17.25 7.32
CA LYS A 381 -21.03 15.95 7.86
C LYS A 381 -19.61 15.59 7.43
N TYR A 382 -19.28 15.84 6.17
CA TYR A 382 -17.94 15.58 5.63
C TYR A 382 -16.89 16.48 6.31
N GLU A 383 -17.17 17.77 6.50
CA GLU A 383 -16.30 18.70 7.21
C GLU A 383 -16.10 18.31 8.67
N ASP A 384 -17.18 17.98 9.39
CA ASP A 384 -17.12 17.51 10.78
C ASP A 384 -16.28 16.23 10.91
N TRP A 385 -16.48 15.27 9.99
CA TRP A 385 -15.68 14.05 9.93
C TRP A 385 -14.20 14.37 9.67
N PHE A 386 -13.90 15.25 8.72
CA PHE A 386 -12.51 15.61 8.39
C PHE A 386 -11.81 16.28 9.58
N ILE A 387 -12.46 17.26 10.23
CA ILE A 387 -11.92 17.94 11.42
C ILE A 387 -11.68 16.94 12.55
N LYS A 388 -12.65 16.05 12.80
CA LYS A 388 -12.51 15.01 13.83
C LYS A 388 -11.34 14.09 13.53
N THR A 389 -11.24 13.58 12.30
CA THR A 389 -10.24 12.57 11.94
C THR A 389 -8.82 13.11 11.81
N THR A 390 -8.67 14.41 11.60
CA THR A 390 -7.36 15.10 11.52
C THR A 390 -6.94 15.77 12.82
N SER A 391 -7.73 15.64 13.89
CA SER A 391 -7.51 16.32 15.19
C SER A 391 -6.18 15.97 15.89
N LYS A 392 -5.62 14.78 15.62
CA LYS A 392 -4.28 14.36 16.11
C LYS A 392 -3.10 14.93 15.30
N GLY A 393 -3.38 15.77 14.31
CA GLY A 393 -2.40 16.26 13.35
C GLY A 393 -2.20 15.30 12.17
N ILE A 394 -1.47 15.77 11.16
CA ILE A 394 -1.30 15.09 9.85
C ILE A 394 0.17 14.86 9.50
N ASP A 395 1.06 15.37 10.34
CA ASP A 395 2.50 15.21 10.14
C ASP A 395 2.91 13.77 10.49
N PRO A 396 3.71 13.11 9.65
CA PRO A 396 4.16 11.76 9.92
C PRO A 396 5.11 11.74 11.11
N GLU A 397 5.12 10.63 11.85
CA GLU A 397 6.10 10.38 12.90
C GLU A 397 7.53 10.50 12.34
N LEU A 398 8.50 10.86 13.19
CA LEU A 398 9.92 10.89 12.81
C LEU A 398 10.42 9.47 12.52
N ILE A 399 11.44 9.33 11.65
CA ILE A 399 12.11 8.02 11.49
C ILE A 399 12.74 7.72 12.84
N GLN A 400 12.54 6.50 13.34
CA GLN A 400 13.14 6.07 14.59
C GLN A 400 14.41 5.27 14.33
N THR A 401 15.40 5.49 15.17
CA THR A 401 16.65 4.73 15.27
C THR A 401 16.82 4.30 16.72
N GLY A 402 17.77 3.41 17.01
CA GLY A 402 18.06 2.98 18.37
C GLY A 402 17.27 1.75 18.81
N HIS A 403 16.45 1.16 17.95
CA HIS A 403 15.73 -0.07 18.29
C HIS A 403 16.66 -1.28 18.37
N GLU A 404 16.43 -2.15 19.35
CA GLU A 404 17.21 -3.37 19.52
C GLU A 404 16.95 -4.34 18.36
N GLY A 405 17.99 -5.01 17.88
CA GLY A 405 17.87 -6.00 16.81
C GLY A 405 17.59 -5.43 15.41
N ILE A 406 17.54 -4.10 15.25
CA ILE A 406 17.35 -3.45 13.95
C ILE A 406 18.72 -3.16 13.33
N PRO A 407 19.12 -3.89 12.28
CA PRO A 407 20.50 -3.85 11.78
C PRO A 407 20.81 -2.60 10.95
N MET A 408 19.79 -1.98 10.36
CA MET A 408 19.98 -0.81 9.50
C MET A 408 18.72 0.04 9.41
N ILE A 409 18.92 1.34 9.20
CA ILE A 409 17.87 2.32 8.91
C ILE A 409 18.26 3.08 7.65
N ASP A 410 17.30 3.24 6.75
CA ASP A 410 17.46 3.98 5.49
C ASP A 410 16.73 5.31 5.53
N PHE A 411 17.39 6.33 4.97
CA PHE A 411 16.86 7.68 4.77
C PHE A 411 16.86 7.96 3.28
N PRO A 412 15.85 7.46 2.55
CA PRO A 412 15.79 7.65 1.12
C PRO A 412 15.33 9.07 0.81
N VAL A 413 15.73 9.59 -0.36
CA VAL A 413 15.49 11.01 -0.68
C VAL A 413 14.02 11.37 -0.81
N GLN A 414 13.14 10.42 -1.19
CA GLN A 414 11.71 10.66 -1.21
C GLN A 414 11.09 10.83 0.19
N GLU A 415 11.83 10.52 1.26
CA GLU A 415 11.39 10.72 2.65
C GLU A 415 12.07 11.93 3.32
N ALA A 416 12.76 12.76 2.53
CA ALA A 416 13.41 13.95 3.01
C ALA A 416 12.43 15.03 3.46
N ASN A 417 12.76 15.74 4.54
CA ASN A 417 11.99 16.88 5.03
C ASN A 417 12.20 18.14 4.18
N GLN A 418 13.38 18.27 3.57
CA GLN A 418 13.72 19.44 2.76
C GLN A 418 14.67 19.04 1.65
N ILE A 419 14.41 19.56 0.45
CA ILE A 419 15.27 19.47 -0.73
C ILE A 419 15.45 20.89 -1.27
N LEU A 420 16.70 21.33 -1.44
CA LEU A 420 17.07 22.62 -2.00
C LEU A 420 17.97 22.41 -3.21
N LYS A 421 17.69 23.13 -4.31
CA LYS A 421 18.46 23.10 -5.56
C LYS A 421 18.72 21.68 -6.09
N ALA A 422 17.73 20.81 -5.99
CA ALA A 422 17.73 19.51 -6.63
C ALA A 422 16.28 19.16 -6.93
N ARG A 423 16.06 18.18 -7.81
CA ARG A 423 14.72 17.68 -8.10
C ARG A 423 14.72 16.18 -8.19
N TYR A 424 13.55 15.59 -8.00
CA TYR A 424 13.33 14.20 -8.27
C TYR A 424 13.49 13.90 -9.77
N LYS A 425 14.10 12.74 -10.09
CA LYS A 425 14.23 12.27 -11.47
C LYS A 425 12.85 12.00 -12.07
N GLY A 426 11.98 11.33 -11.33
CA GLY A 426 10.60 11.02 -11.70
C GLY A 426 9.61 12.18 -11.47
N GLY A 427 10.09 13.32 -10.99
CA GLY A 427 9.33 14.56 -10.83
C GLY A 427 8.54 14.68 -9.52
N PHE A 428 7.91 13.59 -9.06
CA PHE A 428 6.97 13.62 -7.93
C PHE A 428 7.49 12.96 -6.64
N GLY A 429 8.68 12.35 -6.65
CA GLY A 429 9.19 11.67 -5.46
C GLY A 429 8.37 10.41 -5.13
N TRP A 430 7.99 9.65 -6.16
CA TRP A 430 7.37 8.35 -5.96
C TRP A 430 8.35 7.35 -5.32
N ALA A 431 7.87 6.15 -4.99
CA ALA A 431 8.75 5.10 -4.52
C ALA A 431 9.91 4.89 -5.51
N ASN A 432 11.09 4.62 -4.96
CA ASN A 432 12.32 4.42 -5.72
C ASN A 432 12.90 5.63 -6.49
N ASP A 433 12.30 6.82 -6.40
CA ASP A 433 12.87 8.03 -6.99
C ASP A 433 14.25 8.39 -6.37
N TYR A 434 14.96 9.28 -7.04
CA TYR A 434 16.27 9.77 -6.65
C TYR A 434 16.47 11.22 -7.08
N LEU A 435 17.37 11.94 -6.44
CA LEU A 435 17.62 13.35 -6.77
C LEU A 435 18.63 13.48 -7.92
N VAL A 436 18.38 14.45 -8.79
CA VAL A 436 19.27 14.90 -9.87
C VAL A 436 19.42 16.41 -9.83
N ASP A 437 20.26 16.92 -10.73
CA ASP A 437 20.63 18.34 -10.82
C ASP A 437 21.19 18.86 -9.49
N TRP A 438 22.02 18.02 -8.85
CA TRP A 438 22.66 18.30 -7.58
C TRP A 438 23.96 19.10 -7.82
N GLU A 439 24.02 20.28 -7.22
CA GLU A 439 25.07 21.30 -7.30
C GLU A 439 25.73 21.52 -5.93
N ASP A 440 26.80 22.33 -5.88
CA ASP A 440 27.54 22.63 -4.64
C ASP A 440 26.69 23.29 -3.53
N GLU A 441 25.61 23.98 -3.90
CA GLU A 441 24.67 24.60 -2.96
C GLU A 441 23.41 23.75 -2.72
N SER A 442 23.35 22.54 -3.29
CA SER A 442 22.24 21.62 -3.09
C SER A 442 22.29 20.98 -1.72
N LEU A 443 21.11 20.73 -1.18
CA LEU A 443 20.94 20.17 0.15
C LEU A 443 19.73 19.26 0.18
N VAL A 444 19.86 18.14 0.88
CA VAL A 444 18.73 17.32 1.34
C VAL A 444 18.86 17.11 2.84
N SER A 445 17.74 17.13 3.57
CA SER A 445 17.75 16.92 5.03
C SER A 445 16.66 16.00 5.52
N TRP A 446 16.97 15.29 6.61
CA TRP A 446 16.04 14.42 7.34
C TRP A 446 16.07 14.77 8.83
N ASN A 447 14.90 14.70 9.45
CA ASN A 447 14.70 14.74 10.89
C ASN A 447 14.38 13.33 11.37
N PHE A 448 14.98 12.92 12.48
CA PHE A 448 14.81 11.59 13.03
C PHE A 448 14.95 11.59 14.54
N MET A 449 14.49 10.53 15.18
CA MET A 449 14.56 10.34 16.62
C MET A 449 15.36 9.08 16.92
N SER A 450 16.21 9.12 17.93
CA SER A 450 16.94 7.98 18.45
C SER A 450 16.37 7.60 19.82
N THR A 451 15.88 6.37 19.96
CA THR A 451 15.26 5.88 21.20
C THR A 451 16.30 5.61 22.28
N GLN A 452 17.54 5.32 21.91
CA GLN A 452 18.68 5.13 22.81
C GLN A 452 20.01 5.42 22.10
N SER A 453 21.07 5.68 22.87
CA SER A 453 22.40 5.91 22.30
C SER A 453 22.90 4.66 21.58
N GLN A 454 23.26 4.78 20.30
CA GLN A 454 23.81 3.67 19.51
C GLN A 454 24.88 4.15 18.54
N LYS A 455 25.77 3.23 18.17
CA LYS A 455 26.84 3.49 17.20
C LYS A 455 26.46 2.94 15.83
N TYR A 456 26.61 3.77 14.81
CA TYR A 456 26.27 3.46 13.43
C TYR A 456 27.43 3.71 12.49
N GLN A 457 27.51 2.88 11.46
CA GLN A 457 28.29 3.13 10.28
C GLN A 457 27.47 3.99 9.31
N LEU A 458 28.05 5.11 8.86
CA LEU A 458 27.43 6.04 7.92
C LEU A 458 27.77 5.68 6.48
N GLU A 459 26.73 5.52 5.65
CA GLU A 459 26.85 5.29 4.22
C GLU A 459 25.94 6.23 3.42
N VAL A 460 26.41 6.68 2.26
CA VAL A 460 25.61 7.47 1.31
C VAL A 460 25.56 6.75 -0.02
N PHE A 461 24.36 6.49 -0.53
CA PHE A 461 24.13 5.88 -1.83
C PHE A 461 23.96 6.96 -2.89
N LEU A 462 24.90 7.04 -3.83
CA LEU A 462 24.92 8.06 -4.87
C LEU A 462 25.65 7.56 -6.13
N SER A 463 25.52 8.33 -7.21
CA SER A 463 26.42 8.27 -8.37
C SER A 463 26.93 9.66 -8.71
N CYS A 464 28.12 9.73 -9.30
CA CYS A 464 28.71 10.97 -9.81
C CYS A 464 29.68 10.66 -10.95
N SER A 465 29.91 11.64 -11.84
CA SER A 465 30.95 11.54 -12.86
C SER A 465 32.34 11.87 -12.29
N ASP A 466 33.37 11.71 -13.12
CA ASP A 466 34.76 11.95 -12.71
C ASP A 466 34.91 13.36 -12.17
N SER A 467 35.18 13.45 -10.88
CA SER A 467 35.24 14.68 -10.12
C SER A 467 36.22 14.54 -8.96
N GLN A 468 36.70 15.68 -8.46
CA GLN A 468 37.50 15.78 -7.24
C GLN A 468 36.77 16.71 -6.30
N GLY A 469 36.02 16.12 -5.38
CA GLY A 469 35.16 16.88 -4.49
C GLY A 469 35.06 16.28 -3.10
N LEU A 470 34.34 16.99 -2.25
CA LEU A 470 34.05 16.62 -0.88
C LEU A 470 32.57 16.28 -0.77
N LEU A 471 32.26 15.11 -0.22
CA LEU A 471 30.92 14.76 0.23
C LEU A 471 30.87 14.93 1.76
N SER A 472 29.84 15.61 2.27
CA SER A 472 29.67 15.83 3.72
C SER A 472 28.25 15.53 4.16
N LEU A 473 28.10 14.60 5.11
CA LEU A 473 26.88 14.43 5.90
C LEU A 473 27.07 15.15 7.24
N VAL A 474 26.17 16.05 7.60
CA VAL A 474 26.22 16.78 8.86
C VAL A 474 25.09 16.31 9.76
N ILE A 475 25.40 15.89 10.98
CA ILE A 475 24.42 15.49 12.01
C ILE A 475 24.59 16.43 13.19
N ASP A 476 23.54 17.20 13.54
CA ASP A 476 23.53 18.20 14.61
C ASP A 476 24.73 19.17 14.61
N GLY A 477 25.18 19.56 13.41
CA GLY A 477 26.31 20.47 13.23
C GLY A 477 27.69 19.80 13.15
N PHE A 478 27.77 18.48 13.37
CA PHE A 478 29.03 17.72 13.26
C PHE A 478 29.17 17.11 11.86
N PRO A 479 30.20 17.52 11.07
CA PRO A 479 30.38 17.02 9.71
C PRO A 479 31.15 15.69 9.67
N TYR A 480 30.66 14.76 8.87
CA TYR A 480 31.31 13.51 8.48
C TYR A 480 31.54 13.57 6.98
N SER A 481 32.82 13.63 6.58
CA SER A 481 33.16 13.95 5.19
C SER A 481 34.20 13.00 4.61
N THR A 482 34.12 12.79 3.31
CA THR A 482 35.12 12.02 2.56
C THR A 482 35.37 12.64 1.19
N HIS A 483 36.59 12.47 0.68
CA HIS A 483 36.94 12.91 -0.66
C HIS A 483 36.54 11.85 -1.69
N ILE A 484 35.84 12.29 -2.73
CA ILE A 484 35.55 11.47 -3.90
C ILE A 484 36.50 11.94 -5.01
N ASN A 485 37.36 11.02 -5.45
CA ASN A 485 38.45 11.31 -6.41
C ASN A 485 38.26 10.62 -7.77
N LEU A 486 37.22 9.79 -7.90
CA LEU A 486 36.90 8.99 -9.10
C LEU A 486 35.39 8.93 -9.27
N ALA A 487 34.93 8.73 -10.50
CA ALA A 487 33.52 8.49 -10.78
C ALA A 487 32.96 7.33 -9.94
N ILE A 488 31.70 7.49 -9.55
CA ILE A 488 30.91 6.46 -8.87
C ILE A 488 29.78 6.08 -9.83
N PRO A 489 29.98 5.06 -10.68
CA PRO A 489 28.96 4.66 -11.63
C PRO A 489 27.85 3.88 -10.90
N LYS A 490 26.60 4.17 -11.27
CA LYS A 490 25.48 3.26 -11.06
C LYS A 490 25.26 2.39 -12.29
N ARG A 491 24.70 1.20 -12.12
CA ARG A 491 24.44 0.26 -13.22
C ARG A 491 22.95 0.05 -13.39
N LEU A 492 22.42 0.32 -14.58
CA LEU A 492 21.03 0.02 -14.91
C LEU A 492 20.74 -1.47 -14.72
N ILE A 493 19.64 -1.79 -14.06
CA ILE A 493 19.09 -3.13 -14.02
C ILE A 493 18.10 -3.23 -15.18
N VAL A 494 18.29 -4.22 -16.04
CA VAL A 494 17.45 -4.42 -17.22
C VAL A 494 16.02 -4.68 -16.77
N SER A 495 15.08 -4.07 -17.47
CA SER A 495 13.68 -4.12 -17.10
C SER A 495 12.85 -4.81 -18.19
N PRO A 496 12.06 -5.84 -17.85
CA PRO A 496 11.22 -6.57 -18.82
C PRO A 496 9.85 -5.89 -19.02
N ASP A 497 9.86 -4.57 -19.24
CA ASP A 497 8.62 -3.80 -19.42
C ASP A 497 7.90 -4.17 -20.72
N ARG A 498 6.58 -4.40 -20.64
CA ARG A 498 5.72 -4.63 -21.81
C ARG A 498 5.26 -3.36 -22.48
N VAL A 499 5.29 -2.24 -21.76
CA VAL A 499 4.93 -0.92 -22.27
C VAL A 499 6.00 0.10 -21.89
N VAL A 500 5.97 1.26 -22.55
CA VAL A 500 6.89 2.35 -22.19
C VAL A 500 6.67 2.75 -20.72
N ARG A 501 7.75 2.66 -19.95
CA ARG A 501 7.75 2.96 -18.52
C ARG A 501 7.47 4.44 -18.23
N GLY A 502 6.60 4.70 -17.25
CA GLY A 502 6.37 6.04 -16.69
C GLY A 502 7.19 6.31 -15.42
N GLU A 503 7.52 5.25 -14.67
CA GLU A 503 8.34 5.27 -13.47
C GLU A 503 9.84 5.44 -13.76
N VAL A 504 10.63 5.68 -12.73
CA VAL A 504 12.09 5.63 -12.88
C VAL A 504 12.58 4.19 -13.07
N TYR A 505 13.65 4.01 -13.85
CA TYR A 505 14.30 2.72 -13.97
C TYR A 505 15.06 2.35 -12.70
N GLU A 506 15.24 1.06 -12.47
CA GLU A 506 16.02 0.55 -11.35
C GLU A 506 17.52 0.53 -11.64
N PHE A 507 18.33 0.86 -10.62
CA PHE A 507 19.77 0.86 -10.72
C PHE A 507 20.39 0.16 -9.53
N LYS A 508 21.50 -0.55 -9.77
CA LYS A 508 22.44 -0.92 -8.72
C LYS A 508 23.29 0.31 -8.36
N TRP A 509 23.00 0.88 -7.20
CA TRP A 509 23.73 2.00 -6.62
C TRP A 509 24.98 1.52 -5.87
N ARG A 510 25.96 2.42 -5.72
CA ARG A 510 27.13 2.20 -4.86
C ARG A 510 26.99 3.07 -3.61
N SER A 511 27.53 2.60 -2.49
CA SER A 511 27.65 3.39 -1.27
C SER A 511 29.04 4.01 -1.13
N VAL A 512 29.09 5.14 -0.45
CA VAL A 512 30.30 5.81 0.01
C VAL A 512 30.28 5.79 1.54
N LEU A 513 31.36 5.26 2.14
CA LEU A 513 31.53 5.18 3.58
C LEU A 513 32.00 6.54 4.14
N LEU A 514 31.30 7.08 5.14
CA LEU A 514 31.69 8.34 5.80
C LEU A 514 32.33 8.16 7.18
N GLY A 515 32.28 6.94 7.74
CA GLY A 515 32.82 6.62 9.05
C GLY A 515 31.75 6.29 10.09
N ALA A 516 32.17 6.04 11.32
CA ALA A 516 31.29 5.69 12.41
C ALA A 516 30.85 6.93 13.20
N ILE A 517 29.62 6.92 13.71
CA ILE A 517 29.05 7.93 14.59
C ILE A 517 28.39 7.26 15.80
N GLU A 518 28.46 7.92 16.95
CA GLU A 518 27.56 7.64 18.07
C GLU A 518 26.42 8.66 18.04
N ILE A 519 25.18 8.17 17.90
CA ILE A 519 23.97 8.99 17.90
C ILE A 519 23.33 8.83 19.29
N PRO A 520 23.32 9.88 20.13
CA PRO A 520 22.70 9.80 21.46
C PRO A 520 21.18 9.67 21.34
N SER A 521 20.49 9.40 22.46
CA SER A 521 19.03 9.44 22.48
C SER A 521 18.51 10.86 22.29
N GLY A 522 17.44 11.03 21.50
CA GLY A 522 16.79 12.32 21.30
C GLY A 522 16.42 12.60 19.85
N ASN A 523 16.07 13.85 19.57
CA ASN A 523 15.74 14.32 18.22
C ASN A 523 16.99 14.86 17.54
N HIS A 524 17.17 14.49 16.28
CA HIS A 524 18.34 14.79 15.48
C HIS A 524 17.92 15.35 14.13
N ARG A 525 18.80 16.18 13.56
CA ARG A 525 18.70 16.60 12.17
C ARG A 525 19.98 16.27 11.44
N MET A 526 19.83 15.68 10.26
CA MET A 526 20.94 15.50 9.34
C MET A 526 20.68 16.14 7.98
N TYR A 527 21.75 16.59 7.34
CA TYR A 527 21.70 17.07 5.96
C TYR A 527 22.96 16.70 5.19
N LEU A 528 22.79 16.44 3.90
CA LEU A 528 23.88 16.12 2.98
C LEU A 528 24.19 17.33 2.11
N LYS A 529 25.48 17.59 1.88
CA LYS A 529 26.01 18.56 0.92
C LYS A 529 27.21 17.99 0.19
N SER A 530 27.54 18.56 -0.96
CA SER A 530 28.80 18.29 -1.64
C SER A 530 29.47 19.58 -2.10
N SER A 531 30.76 19.53 -2.38
CA SER A 531 31.43 20.59 -3.14
C SER A 531 32.44 19.99 -4.13
N GLY A 532 32.46 20.51 -5.35
CA GLY A 532 33.37 20.06 -6.42
C GLY A 532 33.00 18.71 -7.03
N LEU A 533 31.78 18.21 -6.78
CA LEU A 533 31.26 16.99 -7.42
C LEU A 533 30.38 17.35 -8.61
N ASN A 534 30.52 16.60 -9.70
CA ASN A 534 29.77 16.81 -10.93
C ASN A 534 28.74 15.70 -11.15
N GLU A 535 27.60 16.08 -11.74
CA GLU A 535 26.51 15.17 -12.13
C GLU A 535 26.11 14.21 -11.00
N VAL A 536 25.99 14.74 -9.79
CA VAL A 536 25.61 13.94 -8.63
C VAL A 536 24.15 13.54 -8.76
N GLU A 537 23.90 12.25 -8.60
CA GLU A 537 22.56 11.71 -8.40
C GLU A 537 22.53 11.02 -7.04
N LEU A 538 21.59 11.41 -6.18
CA LEU A 538 21.52 10.98 -4.79
C LEU A 538 20.32 10.07 -4.54
N LYS A 539 20.58 8.90 -3.93
CA LYS A 539 19.55 7.90 -3.66
C LYS A 539 19.09 7.86 -2.20
N SER A 540 20.02 7.73 -1.26
CA SER A 540 19.70 7.59 0.17
C SER A 540 20.92 7.78 1.05
N VAL A 541 20.67 7.99 2.35
CA VAL A 541 21.64 7.79 3.43
C VAL A 541 21.26 6.53 4.20
N ARG A 542 22.23 5.77 4.70
CA ARG A 542 22.01 4.58 5.53
C ARG A 542 22.81 4.66 6.82
N LEU A 543 22.15 4.28 7.91
CA LEU A 543 22.76 4.00 9.20
C LEU A 543 22.76 2.49 9.40
N SER A 544 23.94 1.87 9.48
CA SER A 544 24.06 0.43 9.76
C SER A 544 24.60 0.25 11.18
N LEU A 545 23.90 -0.53 12.02
CA LEU A 545 24.28 -0.74 13.40
C LEU A 545 25.68 -1.36 13.48
N ILE A 546 26.58 -0.72 14.25
CA ILE A 546 27.87 -1.31 14.59
C ILE A 546 27.64 -2.11 15.86
N ALA A 547 27.65 -3.44 15.75
CA ALA A 547 27.58 -4.31 16.92
C ALA A 547 28.62 -3.85 17.95
N ALA A 548 28.21 -3.75 19.21
CA ALA A 548 29.17 -3.51 20.29
C ALA A 548 30.23 -4.62 20.24
N PRO A 549 31.53 -4.27 20.23
CA PRO A 549 32.62 -5.24 20.08
C PRO A 549 32.66 -6.28 21.19
#